data_AF-A0A261RFE3-F1
#
_entry.id   AF-A0A261RFE3-F1
#
_cell.length_a   1.000
_cell.length_b   1.000
_cell.length_c   1.000
_cell.angle_alpha   90.00
_cell.angle_beta   90.00
_cell.angle_gamma   90.00
#
_symmetry.space_group_name_H-M   'P 1'
#
loop_
_entity.id
_entity.type
_entity.pdbx_description
1 polymer ?
#
loop_
_entity_poly.entity_id
_entity_poly.type
_entity_poly.pdbx_seq_one_letter_code
_entity_poly.pdbx_strand_id
1 'polypeptide(L)'
;MKRLFIAAGIIFAATAGAATLVPSSLIQWVAPVSIPSPNLTGTPTAPTAAGTDASTQIATTAFVAGNFAKKGANTDITSLNAPALGAATATTAAAGDNTTKVATTAYVRGVYAAPPAIGSTTPAAGSFTTLSASGNATVTGTLTVNGNPGWTAYTPTLAAQSGTFTSATANGAYYKVGGLVFYRALVQITTVGTASGAVLVGLPFTSNSGTASGPLALSGRDNSTGKALVGTFSAGATAATVLNYDNTSPVVAGAQMIISGTMVAN
;
A
#
# COMPACT_ATOMS: atom_id res chain seq x y z
N MET A 1 0.78 -71.66 57.62
CA MET A 1 1.24 -73.03 57.92
C MET A 1 2.15 -73.44 56.78
N LYS A 2 3.42 -73.84 56.89
CA LYS A 2 4.25 -74.37 57.98
C LYS A 2 5.66 -73.78 57.82
N ARG A 3 6.24 -73.26 58.90
CA ARG A 3 7.65 -72.86 58.99
C ARG A 3 8.47 -74.13 59.23
N LEU A 4 9.51 -74.32 58.43
CA LEU A 4 10.48 -75.41 58.62
C LEU A 4 11.43 -75.00 59.75
N PHE A 5 11.20 -75.55 60.94
CA PHE A 5 12.11 -75.48 62.08
C PHE A 5 13.21 -76.53 61.88
N ILE A 6 14.47 -76.11 61.72
CA ILE A 6 15.62 -77.02 61.89
C ILE A 6 16.08 -76.86 63.34
N ALA A 7 15.60 -77.76 64.20
CA ALA A 7 16.11 -77.94 65.54
C ALA A 7 17.43 -78.73 65.44
N ALA A 8 18.57 -78.06 65.60
CA ALA A 8 19.81 -78.72 65.98
C ALA A 8 20.00 -78.50 67.48
N GLY A 9 19.65 -79.51 68.27
CA GLY A 9 19.83 -79.50 69.71
C GLY A 9 21.31 -79.45 70.07
N ILE A 10 21.71 -78.46 70.85
CA ILE A 10 22.96 -78.51 71.62
C ILE A 10 22.52 -78.28 73.07
N ILE A 11 22.49 -79.36 73.86
CA ILE A 11 22.27 -79.30 75.31
C ILE A 11 23.52 -79.81 76.02
N PHE A 12 23.75 -79.20 77.18
CA PHE A 12 24.61 -79.54 78.31
C PHE A 12 26.01 -78.93 78.29
N ALA A 13 26.52 -78.37 79.38
CA ALA A 13 26.00 -78.22 80.74
C ALA A 13 26.78 -77.06 81.41
N ALA A 14 26.13 -76.33 82.30
CA ALA A 14 26.87 -75.49 83.25
C ALA A 14 27.60 -76.39 84.25
N THR A 15 28.93 -76.28 84.31
CA THR A 15 29.72 -76.69 85.49
C THR A 15 30.63 -75.52 85.84
N ALA A 16 30.49 -75.04 87.06
CA ALA A 16 31.14 -73.84 87.57
C ALA A 16 32.67 -73.94 87.50
N GLY A 17 33.29 -73.01 86.79
CA GLY A 17 34.74 -72.88 86.70
C GLY A 17 35.15 -71.95 85.56
N ALA A 18 35.53 -70.72 85.91
CA ALA A 18 36.15 -69.71 85.04
C ALA A 18 35.43 -69.45 83.69
N ALA A 19 34.33 -68.68 83.73
CA ALA A 19 33.92 -67.94 82.54
C ALA A 19 34.96 -66.81 82.31
N THR A 20 36.03 -67.15 81.60
CA THR A 20 36.82 -66.15 80.88
C THR A 20 35.86 -65.44 79.95
N LEU A 21 35.39 -64.26 80.36
CA LEU A 21 34.76 -63.29 79.49
C LEU A 21 35.80 -62.95 78.43
N VAL A 22 35.80 -63.69 77.32
CA VAL A 22 36.47 -63.24 76.10
C VAL A 22 35.70 -61.99 75.71
N PRO A 23 36.28 -60.79 75.78
CA PRO A 23 35.57 -59.60 75.34
C PRO A 23 35.24 -59.84 73.88
N SER A 24 33.94 -60.01 73.59
CA SER A 24 33.44 -60.13 72.24
C SER A 24 33.86 -58.88 71.49
N SER A 25 34.91 -58.98 70.69
CA SER A 25 35.42 -57.96 69.77
C SER A 25 34.45 -57.71 68.61
N LEU A 26 33.14 -57.78 68.87
CA LEU A 26 32.06 -57.67 67.90
C LEU A 26 31.00 -56.66 68.31
N ILE A 27 31.36 -55.62 69.05
CA ILE A 27 30.70 -54.33 68.84
C ILE A 27 31.51 -53.60 67.78
N GLN A 28 31.52 -54.17 66.57
CA GLN A 28 31.75 -53.37 65.38
C GLN A 28 30.46 -52.57 65.20
N TRP A 29 30.40 -51.38 65.82
CA TRP A 29 29.50 -50.35 65.36
C TRP A 29 29.81 -50.24 63.87
N VAL A 30 28.90 -50.72 63.04
CA VAL A 30 29.05 -50.69 61.58
C VAL A 30 29.34 -49.23 61.26
N ALA A 31 30.61 -48.91 60.97
CA ALA A 31 30.97 -47.61 60.43
C ALA A 31 30.01 -47.36 59.27
N PRO A 32 29.45 -46.15 59.09
CA PRO A 32 28.45 -45.89 58.07
C PRO A 32 28.94 -46.52 56.77
N VAL A 33 28.25 -47.58 56.34
CA VAL A 33 28.58 -48.23 55.08
C VAL A 33 28.32 -47.16 54.04
N SER A 34 29.39 -46.58 53.51
CA SER A 34 29.29 -45.70 52.35
C SER A 34 28.90 -46.61 51.20
N ILE A 35 27.60 -46.74 50.97
CA ILE A 35 27.08 -47.39 49.76
C ILE A 35 27.30 -46.32 48.67
N PRO A 36 28.28 -46.48 47.77
CA PRO A 36 28.47 -45.51 46.70
C PRO A 36 27.16 -45.42 45.91
N SER A 37 26.79 -44.20 45.48
CA SER A 37 25.62 -43.99 44.64
C SER A 37 25.61 -44.98 43.47
N PRO A 38 24.43 -45.47 43.03
CA PRO A 38 24.35 -46.38 41.90
C PRO A 38 25.10 -45.83 40.68
N ASN A 39 26.09 -46.57 40.18
CA ASN A 39 26.81 -46.20 38.98
C ASN A 39 25.99 -46.64 37.76
N LEU A 40 25.28 -45.71 37.12
CA LEU A 40 24.50 -46.00 35.91
C LEU A 40 25.45 -46.20 34.72
N THR A 41 25.73 -47.45 34.38
CA THR A 41 26.57 -47.82 33.22
C THR A 41 25.73 -48.42 32.10
N GLY A 42 26.22 -48.37 30.86
CA GLY A 42 25.47 -48.85 29.69
C GLY A 42 24.28 -47.95 29.31
N THR A 43 23.20 -48.56 28.82
CA THR A 43 21.94 -47.87 28.45
C THR A 43 20.84 -48.16 29.50
N PRO A 44 20.80 -47.42 30.61
CA PRO A 44 19.80 -47.65 31.67
C PRO A 44 18.37 -47.46 31.14
N THR A 45 17.49 -48.41 31.43
CA THR A 45 16.06 -48.34 31.11
C THR A 45 15.26 -47.96 32.35
N ALA A 46 14.30 -47.03 32.22
CA ALA A 46 13.31 -46.72 33.25
C ALA A 46 11.89 -46.87 32.66
N PRO A 47 10.86 -47.08 33.50
CA PRO A 47 9.46 -47.04 33.03
C PRO A 47 9.13 -45.70 32.38
N THR A 48 8.42 -45.71 31.25
CA THR A 48 7.95 -44.48 30.60
C THR A 48 6.72 -43.95 31.32
N ALA A 49 6.86 -42.77 31.94
CA ALA A 49 5.76 -42.04 32.56
C ALA A 49 4.64 -41.72 31.56
N ALA A 50 3.41 -41.53 32.06
CA ALA A 50 2.32 -40.97 31.27
C ALA A 50 2.64 -39.52 30.90
N GLY A 51 2.24 -39.06 29.71
CA GLY A 51 2.60 -37.72 29.19
C GLY A 51 2.05 -36.50 29.95
N THR A 52 1.35 -36.68 31.07
CA THR A 52 0.87 -35.61 31.98
C THR A 52 1.46 -35.74 33.38
N ASP A 53 2.39 -36.69 33.60
CA ASP A 53 3.00 -36.92 34.90
C ASP A 53 3.92 -35.76 35.29
N ALA A 54 3.78 -35.31 36.54
CA ALA A 54 4.58 -34.25 37.18
C ALA A 54 5.26 -34.74 38.46
N SER A 55 5.36 -36.07 38.63
CA SER A 55 6.08 -36.69 39.73
C SER A 55 7.60 -36.49 39.62
N THR A 56 8.32 -36.91 40.65
CA THR A 56 9.78 -36.91 40.68
C THR A 56 10.42 -38.13 39.98
N GLN A 57 9.64 -38.89 39.20
CA GLN A 57 10.15 -40.02 38.42
C GLN A 57 11.17 -39.57 37.37
N ILE A 58 12.17 -40.42 37.09
CA ILE A 58 13.16 -40.18 36.05
C ILE A 58 12.46 -40.13 34.68
N ALA A 59 12.62 -39.02 33.95
CA ALA A 59 12.10 -38.86 32.60
C ALA A 59 12.85 -39.75 31.59
N THR A 60 12.15 -40.70 30.96
CA THR A 60 12.71 -41.51 29.87
C THR A 60 12.80 -40.71 28.56
N THR A 61 13.69 -41.10 27.64
CA THR A 61 13.77 -40.51 26.30
C THR A 61 12.45 -40.63 25.53
N ALA A 62 11.71 -41.72 25.71
CA ALA A 62 10.38 -41.91 25.14
C ALA A 62 9.34 -40.90 25.68
N PHE A 63 9.36 -40.62 26.99
CA PHE A 63 8.51 -39.59 27.59
C PHE A 63 8.84 -38.21 27.03
N VAL A 64 10.14 -37.87 26.96
CA VAL A 64 10.61 -36.57 26.44
C VAL A 64 10.23 -36.40 24.96
N ALA A 65 10.45 -37.41 24.13
CA ALA A 65 10.08 -37.40 22.71
C ALA A 65 8.56 -37.23 22.52
N GLY A 66 7.74 -37.96 23.29
CA GLY A 66 6.27 -37.86 23.23
C GLY A 66 5.75 -36.49 23.64
N ASN A 67 6.43 -35.79 24.55
CA ASN A 67 6.06 -34.43 24.96
C ASN A 67 6.52 -33.36 23.96
N PHE A 68 7.69 -33.50 23.34
CA PHE A 68 8.13 -32.58 22.28
C PHE A 68 7.23 -32.64 21.04
N ALA A 69 6.75 -33.83 20.65
CA ALA A 69 5.80 -33.98 19.55
C ALA A 69 4.46 -33.27 19.82
N LYS A 70 3.99 -33.27 21.07
CA LYS A 70 2.79 -32.51 21.49
C LYS A 70 3.00 -30.99 21.47
N LYS A 71 4.24 -30.53 21.70
CA LYS A 71 4.65 -29.13 21.53
C LYS A 71 4.72 -28.72 20.04
N GLY A 72 4.59 -29.66 19.10
CA GLY A 72 4.52 -29.45 17.66
C GLY A 72 3.22 -28.82 17.15
N ALA A 73 2.21 -28.65 18.01
CA ALA A 73 1.05 -27.78 17.76
C ALA A 73 1.31 -26.37 18.32
N ASN A 74 2.49 -25.83 18.08
CA ASN A 74 2.80 -24.47 18.48
C ASN A 74 2.02 -23.51 17.58
N THR A 75 0.84 -23.10 18.05
CA THR A 75 -0.01 -22.11 17.37
C THR A 75 0.58 -20.70 17.42
N ASP A 76 1.68 -20.51 18.16
CA ASP A 76 2.32 -19.22 18.35
C ASP A 76 3.74 -19.21 17.78
N ILE A 77 3.91 -18.59 16.61
CA ILE A 77 5.20 -18.46 15.90
C ILE A 77 6.33 -17.91 16.81
N THR A 78 5.98 -17.18 17.87
CA THR A 78 6.94 -16.58 18.81
C THR A 78 7.67 -17.59 19.72
N SER A 79 7.20 -18.84 19.85
CA SER A 79 7.83 -19.84 20.72
C SER A 79 8.89 -20.72 20.02
N LEU A 80 9.14 -20.51 18.73
CA LEU A 80 10.25 -21.12 17.99
C LEU A 80 11.52 -20.28 18.21
N ASN A 81 12.55 -20.86 18.83
CA ASN A 81 13.86 -20.23 18.89
C ASN A 81 14.38 -19.97 17.47
N ALA A 82 15.06 -18.83 17.30
CA ALA A 82 15.03 -18.03 16.08
C ALA A 82 15.90 -18.42 14.85
N PRO A 83 16.32 -19.67 14.58
CA PRO A 83 16.76 -20.03 13.22
C PRO A 83 15.64 -20.59 12.32
N ALA A 84 14.55 -21.11 12.88
CA ALA A 84 13.59 -21.91 12.12
C ALA A 84 12.65 -21.11 11.20
N LEU A 85 12.43 -19.81 11.47
CA LEU A 85 11.41 -19.02 10.76
C LEU A 85 11.89 -18.53 9.38
N GLY A 86 13.19 -18.29 9.20
CA GLY A 86 13.75 -17.83 7.92
C GLY A 86 13.71 -18.89 6.80
N ALA A 87 13.59 -20.17 7.17
CA ALA A 87 13.50 -21.31 6.24
C ALA A 87 12.17 -22.09 6.34
N ALA A 88 11.22 -21.61 7.15
CA ALA A 88 9.93 -22.27 7.31
C ALA A 88 9.15 -22.26 5.99
N THR A 89 8.65 -23.43 5.59
CA THR A 89 7.70 -23.57 4.48
C THR A 89 6.30 -23.75 5.04
N ALA A 90 5.31 -23.15 4.37
CA ALA A 90 3.90 -23.32 4.68
C ALA A 90 3.13 -23.54 3.38
N THR A 91 1.98 -24.18 3.48
CA THR A 91 1.10 -24.36 2.32
C THR A 91 0.57 -23.00 1.86
N THR A 92 0.65 -22.72 0.56
CA THR A 92 0.09 -21.50 -0.01
C THR A 92 -1.44 -21.59 0.02
N ALA A 93 -2.08 -20.64 0.70
CA ALA A 93 -3.54 -20.54 0.72
C ALA A 93 -4.11 -20.24 -0.68
N ALA A 94 -5.37 -20.61 -0.90
CA ALA A 94 -6.09 -20.25 -2.13
C ALA A 94 -6.31 -18.73 -2.19
N ALA A 95 -6.36 -18.17 -3.41
CA ALA A 95 -6.63 -16.75 -3.60
C ALA A 95 -7.97 -16.33 -2.95
N GLY A 96 -7.97 -15.22 -2.21
CA GLY A 96 -9.15 -14.72 -1.50
C GLY A 96 -9.39 -15.33 -0.11
N ASP A 97 -8.50 -16.21 0.38
CA ASP A 97 -8.54 -16.68 1.77
C ASP A 97 -8.36 -15.48 2.74
N ASN A 98 -9.33 -15.29 3.63
CA ASN A 98 -9.40 -14.20 4.62
C ASN A 98 -9.31 -14.72 6.06
N THR A 99 -8.83 -15.95 6.25
CA THR A 99 -8.63 -16.55 7.58
C THR A 99 -7.41 -15.96 8.29
N THR A 100 -7.23 -16.33 9.56
CA THR A 100 -6.07 -15.93 10.38
C THR A 100 -4.78 -16.71 10.04
N LYS A 101 -4.74 -17.43 8.92
CA LYS A 101 -3.56 -18.17 8.47
C LYS A 101 -2.42 -17.22 8.10
N VAL A 102 -1.19 -17.69 8.31
CA VAL A 102 0.02 -16.96 7.89
C VAL A 102 0.09 -16.94 6.36
N ALA A 103 0.27 -15.74 5.79
CA ALA A 103 0.44 -15.59 4.35
C ALA A 103 1.85 -16.01 3.90
N THR A 104 1.93 -16.89 2.91
CA THR A 104 3.20 -17.25 2.26
C THR A 104 3.66 -16.17 1.28
N THR A 105 4.96 -16.10 0.96
CA THR A 105 5.46 -15.17 -0.08
C THR A 105 4.87 -15.45 -1.46
N ALA A 106 4.56 -16.71 -1.77
CA ALA A 106 3.86 -17.08 -3.01
C ALA A 106 2.43 -16.54 -3.04
N TYR A 107 1.69 -16.61 -1.92
CA TYR A 107 0.36 -16.01 -1.80
C TYR A 107 0.42 -14.50 -2.03
N VAL A 108 1.34 -13.81 -1.34
CA VAL A 108 1.52 -12.35 -1.46
C VAL A 108 1.88 -11.95 -2.90
N ARG A 109 2.81 -12.67 -3.56
CA ARG A 109 3.12 -12.44 -4.98
C ARG A 109 1.91 -12.67 -5.89
N GLY A 110 1.11 -13.70 -5.62
CA GLY A 110 -0.11 -13.99 -6.37
C GLY A 110 -1.14 -12.85 -6.28
N VAL A 111 -1.34 -12.32 -5.07
CA VAL A 111 -2.21 -11.15 -4.84
C VAL A 111 -1.71 -9.92 -5.60
N TYR A 112 -0.40 -9.67 -5.64
CA TYR A 112 0.11 -8.53 -6.41
C TYR A 112 0.06 -8.72 -7.93
N ALA A 113 0.17 -9.96 -8.42
CA ALA A 113 0.09 -10.27 -9.84
C ALA A 113 -1.35 -10.16 -10.38
N ALA A 114 -2.35 -10.47 -9.55
CA ALA A 114 -3.76 -10.38 -9.88
C ALA A 114 -4.54 -9.88 -8.65
N PRO A 115 -4.45 -8.57 -8.32
CA PRO A 115 -5.11 -8.03 -7.15
C PRO A 115 -6.62 -8.20 -7.30
N PRO A 116 -7.32 -8.67 -6.24
CA PRO A 116 -8.76 -8.58 -6.19
C PRO A 116 -9.19 -7.14 -6.47
N ALA A 117 -10.37 -6.97 -7.08
CA ALA A 117 -10.93 -5.65 -7.27
C ALA A 117 -10.99 -4.92 -5.91
N ILE A 118 -10.37 -3.74 -5.86
CA ILE A 118 -10.41 -2.88 -4.68
C ILE A 118 -11.88 -2.49 -4.45
N GLY A 119 -12.44 -2.87 -3.31
CA GLY A 119 -13.84 -2.60 -2.95
C GLY A 119 -14.86 -3.69 -3.34
N SER A 120 -14.45 -4.92 -3.64
CA SER A 120 -15.36 -5.97 -4.14
C SER A 120 -16.40 -6.53 -3.16
N THR A 121 -16.35 -6.21 -1.86
CA THR A 121 -17.34 -6.77 -0.89
C THR A 121 -18.19 -5.73 -0.14
N THR A 122 -17.84 -4.45 -0.20
CA THR A 122 -18.59 -3.26 0.30
C THR A 122 -17.90 -2.02 -0.31
N PRO A 123 -18.55 -0.87 -0.61
CA PRO A 123 -17.85 0.29 -1.16
C PRO A 123 -16.85 0.85 -0.14
N ALA A 124 -15.64 0.31 -0.12
CA ALA A 124 -14.51 0.90 0.56
C ALA A 124 -13.78 1.73 -0.50
N ALA A 125 -13.85 3.04 -0.35
CA ALA A 125 -13.16 3.97 -1.23
C ALA A 125 -11.67 3.60 -1.35
N GLY A 126 -11.17 3.46 -2.57
CA GLY A 126 -9.73 3.42 -2.83
C GLY A 126 -9.18 4.85 -2.83
N SER A 127 -8.19 5.15 -2.00
CA SER A 127 -7.45 6.40 -2.06
C SER A 127 -6.06 6.14 -2.60
N PHE A 128 -5.69 6.82 -3.69
CA PHE A 128 -4.39 6.72 -4.31
C PHE A 128 -3.77 8.10 -4.38
N THR A 129 -2.50 8.23 -4.01
CA THR A 129 -1.73 9.46 -4.26
C THR A 129 -1.52 9.68 -5.76
N THR A 130 -1.37 8.60 -6.53
CA THR A 130 -1.24 8.64 -7.98
C THR A 130 -1.88 7.39 -8.57
N LEU A 131 -2.72 7.59 -9.58
CA LEU A 131 -3.23 6.52 -10.43
C LEU A 131 -2.54 6.63 -11.79
N SER A 132 -1.72 5.65 -12.14
CA SER A 132 -1.09 5.53 -13.46
C SER A 132 -1.49 4.19 -14.07
N ALA A 133 -2.04 4.23 -15.29
CA ALA A 133 -2.42 3.05 -16.05
C ALA A 133 -1.60 3.02 -17.34
N SER A 134 -1.06 1.86 -17.70
CA SER A 134 -0.35 1.65 -18.97
C SER A 134 -1.29 1.58 -20.18
N GLY A 135 -2.61 1.52 -19.94
CA GLY A 135 -3.66 1.53 -20.95
C GLY A 135 -4.81 2.45 -20.55
N ASN A 136 -6.02 2.15 -21.03
CA ASN A 136 -7.20 2.97 -20.79
C ASN A 136 -7.66 2.86 -19.32
N ALA A 137 -7.97 3.99 -18.71
CA ALA A 137 -8.72 4.05 -17.46
C ALA A 137 -10.21 4.30 -17.76
N THR A 138 -11.09 3.46 -17.25
CA THR A 138 -12.55 3.63 -17.39
C THR A 138 -13.15 3.99 -16.04
N VAL A 139 -13.88 5.11 -15.98
CA VAL A 139 -14.65 5.52 -14.79
C VAL A 139 -16.12 5.26 -15.06
N THR A 140 -16.74 4.38 -14.28
CA THR A 140 -18.20 4.20 -14.31
C THR A 140 -18.83 5.18 -13.34
N GLY A 141 -19.51 6.21 -13.85
CA GLY A 141 -20.09 7.28 -13.05
C GLY A 141 -19.38 8.63 -13.25
N THR A 142 -19.32 9.46 -12.21
CA THR A 142 -18.78 10.82 -12.28
C THR A 142 -17.29 10.86 -11.93
N LEU A 143 -16.49 11.53 -12.76
CA LEU A 143 -15.14 11.95 -12.41
C LEU A 143 -15.17 13.37 -11.85
N THR A 144 -14.76 13.55 -10.61
CA THR A 144 -14.58 14.87 -9.99
C THR A 144 -13.09 15.17 -9.86
N VAL A 145 -12.63 16.25 -10.48
CA VAL A 145 -11.24 16.70 -10.40
C VAL A 145 -11.15 17.85 -9.38
N ASN A 146 -10.86 17.52 -8.12
CA ASN A 146 -10.69 18.51 -7.07
C ASN A 146 -9.34 19.24 -7.23
N GLY A 147 -9.35 20.57 -7.09
CA GLY A 147 -8.15 21.41 -7.23
C GLY A 147 -7.90 21.94 -8.64
N ASN A 148 -8.74 21.62 -9.63
CA ASN A 148 -8.76 22.39 -10.88
C ASN A 148 -9.37 23.77 -10.59
N PRO A 149 -8.66 24.89 -10.83
CA PRO A 149 -9.15 26.23 -10.49
C PRO A 149 -10.44 26.63 -11.22
N GLY A 150 -10.93 25.81 -12.16
CA GLY A 150 -12.09 26.16 -12.95
C GLY A 150 -11.74 27.27 -13.95
N TRP A 151 -12.73 28.10 -14.29
CA TRP A 151 -12.49 29.24 -15.16
C TRP A 151 -11.66 30.30 -14.42
N THR A 152 -10.45 30.53 -14.90
CA THR A 152 -9.53 31.55 -14.38
C THR A 152 -9.67 32.82 -15.21
N ALA A 153 -9.92 33.95 -14.55
CA ALA A 153 -9.97 35.25 -15.23
C ALA A 153 -8.57 35.70 -15.67
N TYR A 154 -8.50 36.39 -16.80
CA TYR A 154 -7.29 37.09 -17.26
C TYR A 154 -7.71 38.33 -18.05
N THR A 155 -6.81 39.30 -18.19
CA THR A 155 -7.04 40.51 -18.99
C THR A 155 -6.28 40.39 -20.31
N PRO A 156 -6.95 40.15 -21.44
CA PRO A 156 -6.30 40.12 -22.74
C PRO A 156 -5.68 41.48 -23.07
N THR A 157 -4.53 41.46 -23.72
CA THR A 157 -4.07 42.65 -24.45
C THR A 157 -4.98 42.90 -25.64
N LEU A 158 -5.15 44.17 -26.03
CA LEU A 158 -5.87 44.55 -27.23
C LEU A 158 -5.00 45.42 -28.11
N ALA A 159 -4.96 45.07 -29.40
CA ALA A 159 -4.34 45.88 -30.43
C ALA A 159 -5.17 45.83 -31.71
N ALA A 160 -5.03 46.84 -32.56
CA ALA A 160 -5.54 46.81 -33.92
C ALA A 160 -4.42 46.36 -34.87
N GLN A 161 -4.77 45.75 -35.99
CA GLN A 161 -3.80 45.38 -37.02
C GLN A 161 -3.06 46.60 -37.56
N SER A 162 -3.74 47.73 -37.65
CA SER A 162 -3.18 49.03 -37.96
C SER A 162 -3.84 50.10 -37.10
N GLY A 163 -3.07 51.12 -36.71
CA GLY A 163 -3.55 52.21 -35.86
C GLY A 163 -3.82 51.79 -34.41
N THR A 164 -4.52 52.65 -33.66
CA THR A 164 -4.75 52.47 -32.23
C THR A 164 -6.20 52.78 -31.86
N PHE A 165 -6.78 51.94 -30.99
CA PHE A 165 -8.06 52.24 -30.37
C PHE A 165 -7.94 53.43 -29.43
N THR A 166 -8.82 54.41 -29.55
CA THR A 166 -8.91 55.47 -28.53
C THR A 166 -9.47 54.92 -27.22
N SER A 167 -10.47 54.04 -27.30
CA SER A 167 -11.05 53.39 -26.12
C SER A 167 -11.63 52.03 -26.49
N ALA A 168 -11.07 50.97 -25.91
CA ALA A 168 -11.57 49.61 -26.00
C ALA A 168 -11.20 48.84 -24.72
N THR A 169 -11.99 47.81 -24.38
CA THR A 169 -11.74 46.93 -23.22
C THR A 169 -11.76 45.47 -23.64
N ALA A 170 -10.95 44.64 -22.97
CA ALA A 170 -11.01 43.20 -23.11
C ALA A 170 -11.08 42.52 -21.74
N ASN A 171 -12.00 41.57 -21.64
CA ASN A 171 -12.18 40.74 -20.46
C ASN A 171 -12.11 39.28 -20.89
N GLY A 172 -11.24 38.49 -20.26
CA GLY A 172 -10.99 37.11 -20.65
C GLY A 172 -11.18 36.13 -19.50
N ALA A 173 -11.48 34.89 -19.85
CA ALA A 173 -11.32 33.76 -18.94
C ALA A 173 -10.83 32.53 -19.69
N TYR A 174 -10.09 31.66 -19.01
CA TYR A 174 -9.62 30.39 -19.57
C TYR A 174 -9.87 29.23 -18.61
N TYR A 175 -9.92 28.02 -19.16
CA TYR A 175 -9.97 26.77 -18.41
C TYR A 175 -8.93 25.82 -19.00
N LYS A 176 -7.97 25.37 -18.18
CA LYS A 176 -6.82 24.57 -18.62
C LYS A 176 -6.91 23.14 -18.10
N VAL A 177 -6.71 22.16 -18.99
CA VAL A 177 -6.60 20.73 -18.66
C VAL A 177 -5.36 20.19 -19.35
N GLY A 178 -4.29 19.97 -18.57
CA GLY A 178 -2.98 19.65 -19.14
C GLY A 178 -2.50 20.77 -20.09
N GLY A 179 -2.19 20.42 -21.34
CA GLY A 179 -1.82 21.38 -22.38
C GLY A 179 -3.01 22.02 -23.13
N LEU A 180 -4.23 21.47 -23.00
CA LEU A 180 -5.42 22.01 -23.67
C LEU A 180 -6.00 23.17 -22.86
N VAL A 181 -6.30 24.28 -23.53
CA VAL A 181 -6.87 25.48 -22.93
C VAL A 181 -8.15 25.86 -23.68
N PHE A 182 -9.26 25.91 -22.97
CA PHE A 182 -10.47 26.58 -23.43
C PHE A 182 -10.34 28.05 -23.12
N TYR A 183 -10.66 28.89 -24.10
CA TYR A 183 -10.47 30.32 -24.07
C TYR A 183 -11.79 31.03 -24.36
N ARG A 184 -12.06 32.12 -23.64
CA ARG A 184 -13.06 33.12 -24.03
C ARG A 184 -12.50 34.52 -23.83
N ALA A 185 -12.91 35.44 -24.70
CA ALA A 185 -12.71 36.86 -24.52
C ALA A 185 -13.93 37.64 -24.98
N LEU A 186 -14.23 38.71 -24.25
CA LEU A 186 -15.19 39.74 -24.62
C LEU A 186 -14.40 41.02 -24.87
N VAL A 187 -14.58 41.61 -26.05
CA VAL A 187 -13.97 42.86 -26.46
C VAL A 187 -15.05 43.90 -26.72
N GLN A 188 -14.92 45.07 -26.11
CA GLN A 188 -15.79 46.22 -26.38
C GLN A 188 -14.97 47.34 -27.00
N ILE A 189 -15.37 47.82 -28.17
CA ILE A 189 -14.77 49.01 -28.79
C ILE A 189 -15.72 50.17 -28.56
N THR A 190 -15.37 51.09 -27.68
CA THR A 190 -16.16 52.30 -27.43
C THR A 190 -15.90 53.34 -28.52
N THR A 191 -14.62 53.59 -28.80
CA THR A 191 -14.19 54.58 -29.81
C THR A 191 -13.02 54.01 -30.61
N VAL A 192 -13.19 53.97 -31.94
CA VAL A 192 -12.22 53.36 -32.87
C VAL A 192 -10.87 54.09 -32.89
N GLY A 193 -10.85 55.42 -32.83
CA GLY A 193 -9.62 56.18 -33.04
C GLY A 193 -9.10 56.01 -34.48
N THR A 194 -7.84 55.61 -34.62
CA THR A 194 -7.21 55.31 -35.92
C THR A 194 -7.16 53.82 -36.25
N ALA A 195 -7.73 52.96 -35.38
CA ALA A 195 -7.70 51.53 -35.55
C ALA A 195 -8.39 51.06 -36.84
N SER A 196 -7.80 50.08 -37.52
CA SER A 196 -8.33 49.45 -38.73
C SER A 196 -7.80 48.02 -38.89
N GLY A 197 -8.41 47.26 -39.79
CA GLY A 197 -8.08 45.87 -40.08
C GLY A 197 -8.63 44.91 -39.02
N ALA A 198 -7.85 43.89 -38.68
CA ALA A 198 -8.21 42.91 -37.65
C ALA A 198 -8.09 43.46 -36.22
N VAL A 199 -8.81 42.84 -35.29
CA VAL A 199 -8.65 43.07 -33.84
C VAL A 199 -7.75 41.96 -33.30
N LEU A 200 -6.64 42.32 -32.67
CA LEU A 200 -5.70 41.38 -32.03
C LEU A 200 -6.05 41.27 -30.55
N VAL A 201 -6.41 40.07 -30.11
CA VAL A 201 -6.82 39.79 -28.74
C VAL A 201 -5.80 38.87 -28.08
N GLY A 202 -5.19 39.32 -26.99
CA GLY A 202 -4.17 38.58 -26.26
C GLY A 202 -4.66 37.19 -25.81
N LEU A 203 -3.79 36.20 -25.94
CA LEU A 203 -3.99 34.84 -25.46
C LEU A 203 -3.48 34.72 -24.01
N PRO A 204 -4.08 33.85 -23.18
CA PRO A 204 -3.66 33.63 -21.80
C PRO A 204 -2.29 32.94 -21.70
N PHE A 205 -1.89 32.23 -22.76
CA PHE A 205 -0.61 31.54 -22.89
C PHE A 205 -0.10 31.68 -24.32
N THR A 206 1.19 31.44 -24.53
CA THR A 206 1.73 31.32 -25.89
C THR A 206 1.21 30.03 -26.52
N SER A 207 0.70 30.12 -27.76
CA SER A 207 0.19 28.96 -28.48
C SER A 207 1.32 27.99 -28.86
N ASN A 208 1.14 26.70 -28.57
CA ASN A 208 1.94 25.58 -29.08
C ASN A 208 1.21 24.82 -30.20
N SER A 209 0.27 25.47 -30.87
CA SER A 209 -0.54 24.83 -31.90
C SER A 209 0.30 24.66 -33.17
N GLY A 210 1.12 23.61 -33.20
CA GLY A 210 2.10 23.29 -34.23
C GLY A 210 1.52 23.13 -35.64
N THR A 211 2.39 23.37 -36.61
CA THR A 211 2.25 23.46 -38.08
C THR A 211 1.36 22.45 -38.82
N ALA A 212 0.86 21.39 -38.19
CA ALA A 212 0.05 20.36 -38.83
C ALA A 212 -1.46 20.70 -38.94
N SER A 213 -1.98 21.70 -38.21
CA SER A 213 -3.44 21.96 -38.13
C SER A 213 -3.92 23.26 -38.79
N GLY A 214 -3.04 24.02 -39.45
CA GLY A 214 -3.36 25.40 -39.86
C GLY A 214 -3.60 26.30 -38.64
N PRO A 215 -3.94 27.59 -38.83
CA PRO A 215 -4.34 28.42 -37.71
C PRO A 215 -5.58 27.83 -37.04
N LEU A 216 -5.52 27.64 -35.71
CA LEU A 216 -6.71 27.23 -34.98
C LEU A 216 -7.74 28.35 -35.07
N ALA A 217 -8.94 27.99 -35.54
CA ALA A 217 -10.04 28.92 -35.68
C ALA A 217 -10.79 29.05 -34.36
N LEU A 218 -10.85 30.27 -33.83
CA LEU A 218 -11.83 30.67 -32.83
C LEU A 218 -13.11 31.07 -33.55
N SER A 219 -14.24 30.86 -32.90
CA SER A 219 -15.53 31.34 -33.39
C SER A 219 -16.01 32.45 -32.47
N GLY A 220 -16.72 33.42 -33.06
CA GLY A 220 -17.27 34.50 -32.29
C GLY A 220 -18.44 35.19 -32.98
N ARG A 221 -18.97 36.18 -32.29
CA ARG A 221 -20.02 37.06 -32.79
C ARG A 221 -19.83 38.45 -32.22
N ASP A 222 -20.11 39.46 -33.02
CA ASP A 222 -20.35 40.80 -32.52
C ASP A 222 -21.83 40.91 -32.11
N ASN A 223 -22.09 41.07 -30.82
CA ASN A 223 -23.46 41.18 -30.30
C ASN A 223 -24.14 42.50 -30.66
N SER A 224 -23.38 43.51 -31.06
CA SER A 224 -23.92 44.80 -31.50
C SER A 224 -24.50 44.71 -32.90
N THR A 225 -23.74 44.10 -33.83
CA THR A 225 -24.12 44.03 -35.25
C THR A 225 -24.70 42.67 -35.68
N GLY A 226 -24.50 41.64 -34.86
CA GLY A 226 -24.89 40.26 -35.12
C GLY A 226 -23.95 39.50 -36.05
N LYS A 227 -22.88 40.13 -36.57
CA LYS A 227 -21.94 39.51 -37.50
C LYS A 227 -21.16 38.37 -36.86
N ALA A 228 -20.97 37.29 -37.62
CA ALA A 228 -20.08 36.20 -37.23
C ALA A 228 -18.62 36.65 -37.34
N LEU A 229 -17.82 36.26 -36.34
CA LEU A 229 -16.40 36.54 -36.26
C LEU A 229 -15.61 35.23 -36.36
N VAL A 230 -14.44 35.32 -36.96
CA VAL A 230 -13.46 34.24 -36.98
C VAL A 230 -12.18 34.78 -36.36
N GLY A 231 -11.68 34.09 -35.35
CA GLY A 231 -10.35 34.33 -34.79
C GLY A 231 -9.37 33.30 -35.33
N THR A 232 -8.12 33.68 -35.55
CA THR A 232 -7.06 32.76 -35.98
C THR A 232 -5.78 33.03 -35.22
N PHE A 233 -5.03 31.99 -34.90
CA PHE A 233 -3.67 32.10 -34.35
C PHE A 233 -2.83 30.89 -34.75
N SER A 234 -1.51 31.06 -34.81
CA SER A 234 -0.54 30.03 -35.17
C SER A 234 0.33 29.61 -33.98
N ALA A 235 1.24 28.66 -34.18
CA ALA A 235 2.29 28.34 -33.21
C ALA A 235 3.13 29.59 -32.89
N GLY A 236 3.44 29.79 -31.61
CA GLY A 236 4.20 30.94 -31.11
C GLY A 236 3.39 32.23 -30.95
N ALA A 237 2.13 32.26 -31.38
CA ALA A 237 1.30 33.46 -31.25
C ALA A 237 0.97 33.75 -29.77
N THR A 238 0.99 35.04 -29.42
CA THR A 238 0.56 35.59 -28.11
C THR A 238 -0.78 36.31 -28.20
N ALA A 239 -1.37 36.42 -29.39
CA ALA A 239 -2.68 37.01 -29.65
C ALA A 239 -3.39 36.26 -30.78
N ALA A 240 -4.72 36.27 -30.74
CA ALA A 240 -5.58 35.85 -31.85
C ALA A 240 -5.94 37.05 -32.73
N THR A 241 -5.84 36.86 -34.04
CA THR A 241 -6.29 37.82 -35.05
C THR A 241 -7.77 37.59 -35.32
N VAL A 242 -8.63 38.59 -35.08
CA VAL A 242 -10.09 38.48 -35.21
C VAL A 242 -10.56 39.35 -36.38
N LEU A 243 -11.31 38.73 -37.29
CA LEU A 243 -11.97 39.35 -38.43
C LEU A 243 -13.46 38.98 -38.47
N ASN A 244 -14.24 39.68 -39.28
CA ASN A 244 -15.53 39.12 -39.71
C ASN A 244 -15.26 37.85 -40.52
N TYR A 245 -16.24 36.93 -40.55
CA TYR A 245 -16.10 35.65 -41.24
C TYR A 245 -15.74 35.76 -42.74
N ASP A 246 -16.03 36.90 -43.36
CA ASP A 246 -15.75 37.24 -44.76
C ASP A 246 -14.41 37.98 -44.94
N ASN A 247 -13.53 37.95 -43.95
CA ASN A 247 -12.26 38.68 -43.88
C ASN A 247 -12.38 40.20 -43.88
N THR A 248 -13.59 40.77 -43.73
CA THR A 248 -13.74 42.22 -43.57
C THR A 248 -13.40 42.67 -42.14
N SER A 249 -13.06 43.95 -41.98
CA SER A 249 -12.74 44.54 -40.67
C SER A 249 -13.95 44.48 -39.71
N PRO A 250 -13.78 43.96 -38.48
CA PRO A 250 -14.79 44.06 -37.43
C PRO A 250 -14.63 45.36 -36.60
N VAL A 251 -13.65 46.21 -36.92
CA VAL A 251 -13.38 47.45 -36.18
C VAL A 251 -14.47 48.48 -36.47
N VAL A 252 -15.38 48.65 -35.53
CA VAL A 252 -16.44 49.67 -35.54
C VAL A 252 -16.69 50.18 -34.13
N ALA A 253 -17.13 51.44 -34.01
CA ALA A 253 -17.50 52.00 -32.71
C ALA A 253 -18.78 51.32 -32.21
N GLY A 254 -18.80 50.96 -30.92
CA GLY A 254 -19.89 50.21 -30.29
C GLY A 254 -19.86 48.70 -30.54
N ALA A 255 -18.78 48.14 -31.11
CA ALA A 255 -18.64 46.69 -31.28
C ALA A 255 -18.58 45.96 -29.93
N GLN A 256 -19.28 44.83 -29.81
CA GLN A 256 -19.28 43.96 -28.63
C GLN A 256 -18.96 42.53 -29.05
N MET A 257 -17.68 42.24 -29.23
CA MET A 257 -17.20 41.00 -29.81
C MET A 257 -17.00 39.95 -28.71
N ILE A 258 -17.62 38.79 -28.86
CA ILE A 258 -17.38 37.63 -28.01
C ILE A 258 -16.71 36.56 -28.87
N ILE A 259 -15.52 36.13 -28.46
CA ILE A 259 -14.73 35.12 -29.16
C ILE A 259 -14.38 33.99 -28.19
N SER A 260 -14.50 32.75 -28.64
CA SER A 260 -14.14 31.57 -27.85
C SER A 260 -13.60 30.43 -28.71
N GLY A 261 -12.91 29.50 -28.06
CA GLY A 261 -12.41 28.30 -28.71
C GLY A 261 -11.40 27.58 -27.85
N THR A 262 -10.59 26.74 -28.49
CA THR A 262 -9.56 25.94 -27.84
C THR A 262 -8.19 26.24 -28.41
N MET A 263 -7.18 26.18 -27.56
CA MET A 263 -5.78 26.27 -27.96
C MET A 263 -4.94 25.23 -27.22
N VAL A 264 -3.77 24.92 -27.75
CA VAL A 264 -2.74 24.18 -27.02
C VAL A 264 -1.73 25.19 -26.50
N ALA A 265 -1.47 25.19 -25.19
CA ALA A 265 -0.45 26.04 -24.58
C ALA A 265 0.92 25.37 -24.61
N ASN A 266 1.98 26.17 -24.77
CA ASN A 266 3.34 25.76 -24.40
C ASN A 266 3.46 25.59 -22.89
#